data_AF-A0A971FWX6-F1
#
_entry.id   AF-A0A971FWX6-F1
#
_cell.length_a   1.000
_cell.length_b   1.000
_cell.length_c   1.000
_cell.angle_alpha   90.00
_cell.angle_beta   90.00
_cell.angle_gamma   90.00
#
_symmetry.space_group_name_H-M   'P 1'
#
loop_
_entity.id
_entity.type
_entity.pdbx_description
1 polymer ?
#
loop_
_entity_poly.entity_id
_entity_poly.type
_entity_poly.pdbx_seq_one_letter_code
_entity_poly.pdbx_strand_id
1 'polypeptide(L)'
;MRRRNKREYRFVSVVCFVLAIVFMTSSLLKSINIHSFSMEVEEYIGLYLSAFMQGYGRACAIMVCVMEMTVGLLALKTRYHLVANAMFATMMTFFVYLTGVNYLYPTIFGSIESCGCFGELIHFSPQASFIKSVVLWMLSVGLLGYGLHEKRHWNLKMLVCDPYLYICIVVSLVLPLYSYFLFEEMEHTPYIVVYVALCLVIATIVCVSLRSMKMKNV
;
A
#
# COMPACT_ATOMS: atom_id res chain seq x y z
N MET A 1 12.96 31.35 -16.44
CA MET A 1 11.91 30.30 -16.37
C MET A 1 12.03 29.40 -15.13
N ARG A 2 12.02 29.93 -13.89
CA ARG A 2 12.31 29.13 -12.66
C ARG A 2 11.22 29.13 -11.58
N ARG A 3 10.14 29.91 -11.75
CA ARG A 3 9.05 30.07 -10.75
C ARG A 3 7.82 29.20 -11.00
N ARG A 4 7.56 28.76 -12.25
CA ARG A 4 6.43 27.88 -12.62
C ARG A 4 6.58 26.46 -12.03
N ASN A 5 7.81 25.95 -11.95
CA ASN A 5 8.12 24.64 -11.33
C ASN A 5 7.74 24.52 -9.85
N LYS A 6 7.72 25.60 -9.05
CA LYS A 6 7.51 25.47 -7.60
C LYS A 6 6.06 25.15 -7.23
N ARG A 7 5.08 25.62 -8.02
CA ARG A 7 3.65 25.34 -7.81
C ARG A 7 3.28 23.95 -8.28
N GLU A 8 3.80 23.54 -9.44
CA GLU A 8 3.63 22.19 -9.99
C GLU A 8 4.29 21.14 -9.08
N TYR A 9 5.51 21.39 -8.59
CA TYR A 9 6.18 20.51 -7.63
C TYR A 9 5.42 20.36 -6.31
N ARG A 10 4.84 21.47 -5.81
CA ARG A 10 4.01 21.44 -4.60
C ARG A 10 2.75 20.60 -4.83
N PHE A 11 2.11 20.77 -5.99
CA PHE A 11 0.93 19.98 -6.36
C PHE A 11 1.26 18.49 -6.41
N VAL A 12 2.31 18.10 -7.15
CA VAL A 12 2.81 16.71 -7.20
C VAL A 12 3.09 16.16 -5.80
N SER A 13 3.71 16.96 -4.94
CA SER A 13 4.01 16.54 -3.56
C SER A 13 2.76 16.29 -2.73
N VAL A 14 1.74 17.15 -2.85
CA VAL A 14 0.45 16.98 -2.17
C VAL A 14 -0.27 15.73 -2.67
N VAL A 15 -0.32 15.51 -3.99
CA VAL A 15 -0.99 14.34 -4.57
C VAL A 15 -0.29 13.04 -4.14
N CYS A 16 1.04 13.01 -4.12
CA CYS A 16 1.79 11.85 -3.60
C CYS A 16 1.52 11.60 -2.11
N PHE A 17 1.36 12.66 -1.32
CA PHE A 17 1.04 12.53 0.10
C PHE A 17 -0.37 11.95 0.31
N VAL A 18 -1.34 12.34 -0.52
CA VAL A 18 -2.68 11.74 -0.51
C VAL A 18 -2.61 10.26 -0.88
N LEU A 19 -1.88 9.90 -1.94
CA LEU A 19 -1.64 8.49 -2.31
C LEU A 19 -0.99 7.69 -1.16
N ALA A 20 0.02 8.27 -0.51
CA ALA A 20 0.69 7.65 0.63
C ALA A 20 -0.31 7.31 1.74
N ILE A 21 -1.15 8.27 2.13
CA ILE A 21 -2.18 8.06 3.16
C ILE A 21 -3.16 6.95 2.74
N VAL A 22 -3.64 6.98 1.49
CA VAL A 22 -4.60 5.99 0.96
C VAL A 22 -4.04 4.57 1.03
N PHE A 23 -2.77 4.37 0.68
CA PHE A 23 -2.12 3.05 0.75
C PHE A 23 -1.78 2.63 2.18
N MET A 24 -1.38 3.57 3.03
CA MET A 24 -1.13 3.27 4.44
C MET A 24 -2.43 2.86 5.13
N THR A 25 -3.52 3.59 4.94
CA THR A 25 -4.83 3.22 5.52
C THR A 25 -5.34 1.90 4.94
N SER A 26 -5.17 1.68 3.64
CA SER A 26 -5.45 0.40 2.97
C SER A 26 -4.73 -0.78 3.67
N SER A 27 -3.41 -0.68 3.87
CA SER A 27 -2.62 -1.70 4.54
C SER A 27 -3.05 -1.91 5.99
N LEU A 28 -3.26 -0.82 6.74
CA LEU A 28 -3.73 -0.88 8.13
C LEU A 28 -5.06 -1.64 8.26
N LEU A 29 -5.99 -1.42 7.34
CA LEU A 29 -7.30 -2.06 7.40
C LEU A 29 -7.21 -3.55 7.05
N LYS A 30 -6.39 -3.92 6.06
CA LYS A 30 -6.14 -5.32 5.72
C LYS A 30 -5.42 -6.07 6.82
N SER A 31 -4.44 -5.44 7.49
CA SER A 31 -3.72 -6.09 8.57
C SER A 31 -4.58 -6.30 9.81
N ILE A 32 -5.63 -5.51 10.07
CA ILE A 32 -6.58 -5.77 11.19
C ILE A 32 -7.15 -7.19 11.12
N ASN A 33 -7.48 -7.69 9.92
CA ASN A 33 -7.99 -9.03 9.72
C ASN A 33 -7.25 -9.71 8.56
N ILE A 34 -5.99 -10.07 8.83
CA ILE A 34 -5.12 -10.72 7.84
C ILE A 34 -5.67 -12.08 7.38
N HIS A 35 -6.48 -12.74 8.21
CA HIS A 35 -7.06 -14.04 7.90
C HIS A 35 -8.12 -13.92 6.80
N SER A 36 -9.10 -13.03 6.95
CA SER A 36 -10.08 -12.73 5.89
C SER A 36 -9.38 -12.31 4.59
N PHE A 37 -8.40 -11.40 4.69
CA PHE A 37 -7.66 -10.96 3.50
C PHE A 37 -6.89 -12.12 2.83
N SER A 38 -6.35 -13.06 3.61
CA SER A 38 -5.67 -14.23 3.03
C SER A 38 -6.60 -15.17 2.27
N MET A 39 -7.87 -15.30 2.70
CA MET A 39 -8.87 -16.09 1.98
C MET A 39 -9.22 -15.44 0.63
N GLU A 40 -9.42 -14.13 0.61
CA GLU A 40 -9.63 -13.38 -0.65
C GLU A 40 -8.46 -13.57 -1.61
N VAL A 41 -7.23 -13.43 -1.12
CA VAL A 41 -6.02 -13.62 -1.94
C VAL A 41 -5.94 -15.04 -2.48
N GLU A 42 -6.31 -16.05 -1.68
CA GLU A 42 -6.35 -17.45 -2.12
C GLU A 42 -7.39 -17.68 -3.22
N GLU A 43 -8.58 -17.08 -3.11
CA GLU A 43 -9.60 -17.13 -4.17
C GLU A 43 -9.11 -16.46 -5.46
N TYR A 44 -8.48 -15.28 -5.36
CA TYR A 44 -7.88 -14.62 -6.52
C TYR A 44 -6.79 -15.49 -7.18
N ILE A 45 -5.97 -16.18 -6.38
CA ILE A 45 -4.96 -17.10 -6.89
C ILE A 45 -5.61 -18.28 -7.60
N GLY A 46 -6.64 -18.88 -7.01
CA GLY A 46 -7.35 -20.03 -7.55
C GLY A 46 -8.07 -19.75 -8.87
N LEU A 47 -8.59 -18.54 -9.04
CA LEU A 47 -9.35 -18.14 -10.24
C LEU A 47 -8.47 -17.58 -11.36
N TYR A 48 -7.45 -16.77 -11.02
CA TYR A 48 -6.74 -15.95 -12.00
C TYR A 48 -5.24 -16.24 -12.11
N LEU A 49 -4.67 -17.01 -11.19
CA LEU A 49 -3.25 -17.42 -11.23
C LEU A 49 -3.11 -18.94 -11.43
N SER A 50 -1.87 -19.40 -11.49
CA SER A 50 -1.53 -20.82 -11.65
C SER A 50 -1.84 -21.62 -10.38
N ALA A 51 -2.29 -22.87 -10.56
CA ALA A 51 -2.51 -23.84 -9.48
C ALA A 51 -1.27 -24.06 -8.58
N PHE A 52 -0.05 -23.82 -9.08
CA PHE A 52 1.17 -23.92 -8.28
C PHE A 52 1.27 -22.86 -7.17
N MET A 53 0.57 -21.73 -7.30
CA MET A 53 0.54 -20.67 -6.29
C MET A 53 -0.54 -20.91 -5.22
N GLN A 54 -1.39 -21.93 -5.39
CA GLN A 54 -2.40 -22.29 -4.38
C GLN A 54 -1.70 -22.75 -3.09
N GLY A 55 -2.22 -22.34 -1.95
CA GLY A 55 -1.65 -22.55 -0.62
C GLY A 55 -0.71 -21.43 -0.15
N TYR A 56 -0.33 -20.49 -1.03
CA TYR A 56 0.52 -19.34 -0.67
C TYR A 56 -0.28 -18.06 -0.36
N GLY A 57 -1.61 -18.08 -0.33
CA GLY A 57 -2.46 -16.90 -0.13
C GLY A 57 -2.13 -16.10 1.13
N ARG A 58 -1.78 -16.78 2.23
CA ARG A 58 -1.33 -16.13 3.48
C ARG A 58 -0.03 -15.35 3.32
N ALA A 59 0.98 -15.97 2.69
CA ALA A 59 2.26 -15.33 2.46
C ALA A 59 2.11 -14.13 1.52
N CYS A 60 1.30 -14.28 0.46
CA CYS A 60 0.94 -13.21 -0.46
C CYS A 60 0.20 -12.07 0.23
N ALA A 61 -0.76 -12.36 1.11
CA ALA A 61 -1.51 -11.37 1.87
C ALA A 61 -0.61 -10.52 2.78
N ILE A 62 0.27 -11.16 3.55
CA ILE A 62 1.26 -10.46 4.38
C ILE A 62 2.19 -9.62 3.51
N MET A 63 2.70 -10.18 2.41
CA MET A 63 3.60 -9.48 1.48
C MET A 63 2.95 -8.21 0.91
N VAL A 64 1.70 -8.30 0.45
CA VAL A 64 0.95 -7.15 -0.08
C VAL A 64 0.79 -6.07 0.99
N CYS A 65 0.39 -6.43 2.21
CA CYS A 65 0.24 -5.46 3.30
C CYS A 65 1.57 -4.75 3.62
N VAL A 66 2.67 -5.50 3.69
CA VAL A 66 4.01 -4.96 3.95
C VAL A 66 4.46 -4.04 2.82
N MET A 67 4.24 -4.44 1.56
CA MET A 67 4.58 -3.62 0.39
C MET A 67 3.80 -2.30 0.38
N GLU A 68 2.48 -2.34 0.58
CA GLU A 68 1.63 -1.14 0.58
C GLU A 68 2.03 -0.15 1.69
N MET A 69 2.27 -0.65 2.90
CA MET A 69 2.73 0.19 4.01
C MET A 69 4.12 0.75 3.75
N THR A 70 5.06 -0.07 3.29
CA THR A 70 6.45 0.35 3.03
C THR A 70 6.50 1.44 1.95
N VAL A 71 5.78 1.26 0.84
CA VAL A 71 5.72 2.24 -0.24
C VAL A 71 5.01 3.52 0.22
N GLY A 72 3.94 3.40 1.02
CA GLY A 72 3.29 4.54 1.68
C GLY A 72 4.25 5.35 2.54
N LEU A 73 5.02 4.70 3.41
CA LEU A 73 6.02 5.35 4.28
C LEU A 73 7.18 5.97 3.49
N LEU A 74 7.60 5.36 2.38
CA LEU A 74 8.61 5.92 1.47
C LEU A 74 8.08 7.15 0.75
N ALA A 75 6.80 7.14 0.34
CA ALA A 75 6.15 8.25 -0.34
C ALA A 75 6.04 9.52 0.51
N LEU A 76 6.13 9.42 1.85
CA LEU A 76 6.17 10.59 2.74
C LEU A 76 7.45 11.44 2.56
N LYS A 77 8.52 10.86 2.00
CA LYS A 77 9.78 11.56 1.75
C LYS A 77 9.85 12.05 0.31
N THR A 78 9.86 13.36 0.12
CA THR A 78 9.98 14.02 -1.20
C THR A 78 11.12 13.51 -2.08
N ARG A 79 12.23 13.04 -1.48
CA ARG A 79 13.34 12.39 -2.19
C ARG A 79 12.90 11.14 -2.97
N TYR A 80 12.02 10.33 -2.39
CA TYR A 80 11.60 9.02 -2.90
C TYR A 80 10.26 9.01 -3.61
N HIS A 81 9.57 10.15 -3.78
CA HIS A 81 8.27 10.20 -4.49
C HIS A 81 8.33 9.50 -5.84
N LEU A 82 9.44 9.64 -6.54
CA LEU A 82 9.65 9.03 -7.82
C LEU A 82 9.62 7.49 -7.71
N VAL A 83 10.48 6.91 -6.84
CA VAL A 83 10.48 5.48 -6.46
C VAL A 83 9.11 5.00 -6.03
N ALA A 84 8.48 5.73 -5.11
CA ALA A 84 7.19 5.37 -4.57
C ALA A 84 6.09 5.38 -5.64
N ASN A 85 6.08 6.37 -6.54
CA ASN A 85 5.10 6.44 -7.63
C ASN A 85 5.28 5.31 -8.64
N ALA A 86 6.51 4.88 -8.93
CA ALA A 86 6.73 3.68 -9.75
C ALA A 86 6.17 2.44 -9.06
N MET A 87 6.47 2.24 -7.77
CA MET A 87 5.96 1.10 -7.01
C MET A 87 4.43 1.12 -6.90
N PHE A 88 3.83 2.28 -6.63
CA PHE A 88 2.37 2.46 -6.64
C PHE A 88 1.77 2.12 -7.99
N ALA A 89 2.35 2.62 -9.08
CA ALA A 89 1.88 2.32 -10.42
C ALA A 89 1.96 0.81 -10.71
N THR A 90 3.07 0.15 -10.39
CA THR A 90 3.23 -1.31 -10.58
C THR A 90 2.20 -2.10 -9.79
N MET A 91 2.03 -1.80 -8.48
CA MET A 91 1.07 -2.49 -7.63
C MET A 91 -0.38 -2.24 -8.11
N MET A 92 -0.71 -1.01 -8.47
CA MET A 92 -2.05 -0.69 -8.98
C MET A 92 -2.32 -1.31 -10.35
N THR A 93 -1.33 -1.44 -11.23
CA THR A 93 -1.50 -2.19 -12.48
C THR A 93 -1.94 -3.62 -12.18
N PHE A 94 -1.31 -4.27 -11.20
CA PHE A 94 -1.68 -5.61 -10.78
C PHE A 94 -3.09 -5.67 -10.18
N PHE A 95 -3.45 -4.75 -9.29
CA PHE A 95 -4.81 -4.69 -8.72
C PHE A 95 -5.90 -4.38 -9.76
N VAL A 96 -5.62 -3.46 -10.70
CA VAL A 96 -6.53 -3.15 -11.81
C VAL A 96 -6.68 -4.33 -12.74
N TYR A 97 -5.62 -5.11 -12.98
CA TYR A 97 -5.71 -6.36 -13.73
C TYR A 97 -6.63 -7.36 -13.01
N LEU A 98 -6.38 -7.67 -11.74
CA LEU A 98 -7.22 -8.61 -10.97
C LEU A 98 -8.69 -8.16 -10.92
N THR A 99 -8.93 -6.88 -10.61
CA THR A 99 -10.30 -6.34 -10.51
C THR A 99 -10.97 -6.26 -11.88
N GLY A 100 -10.21 -5.93 -12.92
CA GLY A 100 -10.70 -5.88 -14.30
C GLY A 100 -11.12 -7.25 -14.82
N VAL A 101 -10.32 -8.29 -14.55
CA VAL A 101 -10.69 -9.67 -14.90
C VAL A 101 -11.92 -10.13 -14.10
N ASN A 102 -12.00 -9.80 -12.80
CA ASN A 102 -13.19 -10.07 -11.98
C ASN A 102 -14.45 -9.35 -12.48
N TYR A 103 -14.31 -8.14 -13.03
CA TYR A 103 -15.44 -7.39 -13.60
C TYR A 103 -15.87 -7.93 -14.97
N LEU A 104 -14.91 -8.34 -15.82
CA LEU A 104 -15.18 -8.77 -17.19
C LEU A 104 -15.62 -10.24 -17.29
N TYR A 105 -15.19 -11.07 -16.35
CA TYR A 105 -15.55 -12.48 -16.22
C TYR A 105 -16.10 -12.75 -14.80
N PRO A 106 -17.30 -12.25 -14.48
CA PRO A 106 -17.93 -12.56 -13.20
C PRO A 106 -18.14 -14.07 -13.12
N THR A 107 -17.64 -14.69 -12.07
CA THR A 107 -17.88 -16.10 -11.77
C THR A 107 -19.38 -16.38 -11.66
N ILE A 108 -19.81 -17.60 -12.02
CA ILE A 108 -21.22 -18.05 -11.95
C ILE A 108 -21.82 -17.95 -10.53
N PHE A 109 -20.97 -17.80 -9.50
CA PHE A 109 -21.34 -17.62 -8.08
C PHE A 109 -21.38 -16.15 -7.60
N GLY A 110 -21.21 -15.16 -8.49
CA GLY A 110 -21.13 -13.73 -8.13
C GLY A 110 -19.69 -13.20 -8.16
N SER A 111 -19.53 -11.90 -8.41
CA SER A 111 -18.22 -11.23 -8.29
C SER A 111 -17.82 -11.19 -6.81
N ILE A 112 -16.53 -11.40 -6.50
CA ILE A 112 -15.99 -11.23 -5.14
C ILE A 112 -16.28 -9.78 -4.71
N GLU A 113 -17.23 -9.59 -3.79
CA GLU A 113 -17.75 -8.29 -3.36
C GLU A 113 -16.86 -7.59 -2.31
N SER A 114 -15.84 -8.26 -1.80
CA SER A 114 -14.97 -7.70 -0.79
C SER A 114 -13.72 -7.13 -1.45
N CYS A 115 -13.70 -5.80 -1.49
CA CYS A 115 -12.62 -5.03 -2.04
C CYS A 115 -11.39 -5.19 -1.15
N GLY A 116 -10.55 -6.18 -1.45
CA GLY A 116 -9.24 -6.45 -0.82
C GLY A 116 -8.23 -5.30 -0.90
N CYS A 117 -8.69 -4.08 -1.18
CA CYS A 117 -7.97 -2.82 -1.13
C CYS A 117 -8.26 -2.03 0.16
N PHE A 118 -9.33 -2.28 0.92
CA PHE A 118 -9.66 -1.45 2.10
C PHE A 118 -10.08 -2.24 3.35
N GLY A 119 -9.88 -3.56 3.37
CA GLY A 119 -10.12 -4.42 4.54
C GLY A 119 -11.48 -4.18 5.20
N GLU A 120 -12.53 -4.84 4.69
CA GLU A 120 -13.90 -4.97 5.25
C GLU A 120 -14.67 -3.73 5.79
N LEU A 121 -14.07 -2.54 5.98
CA LEU A 121 -14.73 -1.41 6.63
C LEU A 121 -15.57 -0.54 5.68
N ILE A 122 -15.43 -0.73 4.36
CA ILE A 122 -16.30 -0.09 3.36
C ILE A 122 -16.60 -1.09 2.24
N HIS A 123 -17.81 -1.67 2.27
CA HIS A 123 -18.38 -2.42 1.15
C HIS A 123 -18.67 -1.45 0.00
N PHE A 124 -17.67 -1.16 -0.82
CA PHE A 124 -17.89 -0.55 -2.11
C PHE A 124 -18.46 -1.60 -3.07
N SER A 125 -19.49 -1.24 -3.83
CA SER A 125 -19.92 -2.03 -4.98
C SER A 125 -18.69 -2.39 -5.85
N PRO A 126 -18.61 -3.59 -6.44
CA PRO A 126 -17.49 -4.00 -7.29
C PRO A 126 -17.15 -2.96 -8.37
N GLN A 127 -18.17 -2.28 -8.90
CA GLN A 127 -18.02 -1.20 -9.88
C GLN A 127 -17.33 0.05 -9.28
N ALA A 128 -17.74 0.48 -8.09
CA ALA A 128 -17.17 1.65 -7.43
C ALA A 128 -15.70 1.40 -7.04
N SER A 129 -15.36 0.18 -6.63
CA SER A 129 -13.99 -0.20 -6.30
C SER A 129 -13.07 -0.29 -7.51
N PHE A 130 -13.59 -0.82 -8.63
CA PHE A 130 -12.87 -0.82 -9.90
C PHE A 130 -12.55 0.60 -10.36
N ILE A 131 -13.56 1.49 -10.39
CA ILE A 131 -13.37 2.90 -10.78
C ILE A 131 -12.35 3.58 -9.86
N LYS A 132 -12.44 3.38 -8.54
CA LYS A 132 -11.48 3.94 -7.58
C LYS A 132 -10.05 3.48 -7.87
N SER A 133 -9.86 2.19 -8.12
CA SER A 133 -8.54 1.59 -8.40
C SER A 133 -7.96 2.10 -9.71
N VAL A 134 -8.78 2.24 -10.76
CA VAL A 134 -8.38 2.84 -12.05
C VAL A 134 -8.00 4.31 -11.90
N VAL A 135 -8.76 5.09 -11.12
CA VAL A 135 -8.44 6.50 -10.87
C VAL A 135 -7.11 6.64 -10.13
N LEU A 136 -6.89 5.84 -9.07
CA LEU A 136 -5.62 5.83 -8.32
C LEU A 136 -4.45 5.38 -9.20
N TRP A 137 -4.69 4.42 -10.09
CA TRP A 137 -3.70 3.96 -11.07
C TRP A 137 -3.32 5.06 -12.06
N MET A 138 -4.30 5.69 -12.71
CA MET A 138 -4.08 6.80 -13.65
C MET A 138 -3.34 7.96 -13.01
N LEU A 139 -3.66 8.28 -11.76
CA LEU A 139 -3.01 9.33 -11.00
C LEU A 139 -1.56 8.95 -10.65
N SER A 140 -1.29 7.70 -10.27
CA SER A 140 0.07 7.19 -10.02
C SER A 140 0.93 7.20 -11.29
N VAL A 141 0.38 6.72 -12.41
CA VAL A 141 1.06 6.70 -13.72
C VAL A 141 1.32 8.12 -14.23
N GLY A 142 0.36 9.04 -14.08
CA GLY A 142 0.53 10.44 -14.46
C GLY A 142 1.66 11.13 -13.68
N LEU A 143 1.74 10.90 -12.36
CA LEU A 143 2.82 11.41 -11.52
C LEU A 143 4.19 10.81 -11.90
N LEU A 144 4.22 9.52 -12.23
CA LEU A 144 5.42 8.85 -12.70
C LEU A 144 5.91 9.45 -14.03
N GLY A 145 5.01 9.65 -14.99
CA GLY A 145 5.31 10.26 -16.28
C GLY A 145 5.86 11.69 -16.14
N TYR A 146 5.27 12.50 -15.26
CA TYR A 146 5.80 13.84 -14.95
C TYR A 146 7.20 13.77 -14.32
N GLY A 147 7.42 12.84 -13.39
CA GLY A 147 8.72 12.65 -12.74
C GLY A 147 9.83 12.19 -13.69
N LEU A 148 9.50 11.34 -14.67
CA LEU A 148 10.42 10.90 -15.72
C LEU A 148 10.72 12.01 -16.73
N HIS A 149 9.71 12.81 -17.10
CA HIS A 149 9.87 13.95 -18.01
C HIS A 149 10.84 15.01 -17.47
N GLU A 150 10.81 15.26 -16.16
CA GLU A 150 11.76 16.17 -15.48
C GLU A 150 13.19 15.58 -15.37
N LYS A 151 13.48 14.45 -16.03
CA LYS A 151 14.77 13.73 -16.00
C LYS A 151 15.29 13.49 -14.59
N ARG A 152 14.39 13.25 -13.64
CA ARG A 152 14.77 13.02 -12.26
C ARG A 152 15.47 11.66 -12.18
N HIS A 153 16.76 11.68 -11.87
CA HIS A 153 17.55 10.45 -11.78
C HIS A 153 17.12 9.60 -10.58
N TRP A 154 16.97 8.30 -10.83
CA TRP A 154 16.70 7.29 -9.82
C TRP A 154 18.03 6.66 -9.43
N ASN A 155 18.29 6.53 -8.14
CA ASN A 155 19.49 5.85 -7.66
C ASN A 155 19.06 4.72 -6.73
N LEU A 156 18.84 3.53 -7.30
CA LEU A 156 18.44 2.34 -6.53
C LEU A 156 19.46 2.01 -5.44
N LYS A 157 20.76 2.18 -5.73
CA LYS A 157 21.84 1.99 -4.75
C LYS A 157 21.67 2.92 -3.55
N MET A 158 21.26 4.16 -3.80
CA MET A 158 20.99 5.12 -2.72
C MET A 158 19.75 4.77 -1.91
N LEU A 159 18.73 4.18 -2.54
CA LEU A 159 17.52 3.72 -1.84
C LEU A 159 17.84 2.52 -0.94
N VAL A 160 18.54 1.51 -1.47
CA VAL A 160 18.91 0.29 -0.74
C VAL A 160 19.88 0.58 0.39
N CYS A 161 20.80 1.54 0.23
CA CYS A 161 21.72 1.93 1.30
C CYS A 161 21.12 2.89 2.35
N ASP A 162 19.88 3.37 2.19
CA ASP A 162 19.28 4.28 3.19
C ASP A 162 18.69 3.47 4.36
N PRO A 163 19.15 3.68 5.61
CA PRO A 163 18.64 2.97 6.79
C PRO A 163 17.13 3.17 7.00
N TYR A 164 16.56 4.26 6.48
CA TYR A 164 15.12 4.50 6.54
C TYR A 164 14.30 3.42 5.86
N LEU A 165 14.77 2.86 4.73
CA LEU A 165 14.04 1.80 4.02
C LEU A 165 13.90 0.56 4.91
N TYR A 166 14.96 0.17 5.61
CA TYR A 166 14.92 -0.97 6.53
C TYR A 166 14.01 -0.71 7.73
N ILE A 167 14.02 0.51 8.29
CA ILE A 167 13.07 0.89 9.35
C ILE A 167 11.63 0.77 8.85
N CYS A 168 11.33 1.27 7.65
CA CYS A 168 9.98 1.16 7.06
C CYS A 168 9.55 -0.30 6.88
N ILE A 169 10.43 -1.17 6.38
CA ILE A 169 10.13 -2.59 6.20
C ILE A 169 9.84 -3.26 7.55
N VAL A 170 10.71 -3.06 8.55
CA VAL A 170 10.55 -3.66 9.88
C VAL A 170 9.24 -3.20 10.52
N VAL A 171 8.97 -1.90 10.50
CA VAL A 171 7.72 -1.32 11.02
C VAL A 171 6.49 -1.87 10.29
N SER A 172 6.56 -2.01 8.98
CA SER A 172 5.46 -2.53 8.15
C SER A 172 5.15 -4.00 8.41
N LEU A 173 6.13 -4.77 8.89
CA LEU A 173 5.98 -6.19 9.19
C LEU A 173 5.31 -6.45 10.55
N VAL A 174 5.39 -5.50 11.49
CA VAL A 174 4.86 -5.67 12.86
C VAL A 174 3.35 -5.93 12.86
N LEU A 175 2.55 -5.14 12.15
CA LEU A 175 1.10 -5.25 12.19
C LEU A 175 0.57 -6.55 11.56
N PRO A 176 0.98 -6.94 10.33
CA PRO A 176 0.52 -8.20 9.75
C PRO A 176 0.95 -9.43 10.55
N LEU A 177 2.16 -9.41 11.15
CA LEU A 177 2.62 -10.52 12.00
C LEU A 177 1.86 -10.58 13.32
N TYR A 178 1.63 -9.43 13.98
CA TYR A 178 0.83 -9.37 15.19
C TYR A 178 -0.56 -9.98 14.95
N SER A 179 -1.22 -9.57 13.87
CA SER A 179 -2.53 -10.07 13.48
C SER A 179 -2.51 -11.51 13.02
N TYR A 180 -1.39 -12.00 12.51
CA TYR A 180 -1.25 -13.42 12.18
C TYR A 180 -1.18 -14.31 13.43
N PHE A 181 -0.40 -13.92 14.44
CA PHE A 181 -0.16 -14.77 15.61
C PHE A 181 -1.24 -14.66 16.69
N LEU A 182 -1.84 -13.49 16.88
CA LEU A 182 -2.68 -13.21 18.05
C LEU A 182 -4.17 -13.09 17.75
N PHE A 183 -4.58 -13.25 16.49
CA PHE A 183 -5.99 -13.13 16.12
C PHE A 183 -6.85 -14.29 16.64
N GLU A 184 -6.33 -15.52 16.66
CA GLU A 184 -7.06 -16.70 17.17
C GLU A 184 -6.90 -16.90 18.69
N GLU A 185 -5.81 -16.41 19.28
CA GLU A 185 -5.47 -16.62 20.70
C GLU A 185 -6.15 -15.61 21.64
N MET A 186 -6.51 -14.43 21.14
CA MET A 186 -7.01 -13.33 21.97
C MET A 186 -8.49 -13.06 21.72
N GLU A 187 -9.22 -12.66 22.76
CA GLU A 187 -10.57 -12.11 22.61
C GLU A 187 -10.54 -10.82 21.75
N HIS A 188 -11.62 -10.56 21.01
CA HIS A 188 -11.68 -9.45 20.04
C HIS A 188 -11.36 -8.07 20.64
N THR A 189 -11.83 -7.78 21.86
CA THR A 189 -11.63 -6.47 22.50
C THR A 189 -10.16 -6.20 22.84
N PRO A 190 -9.45 -7.05 23.62
CA PRO A 190 -8.03 -6.82 23.90
C PRO A 190 -7.17 -6.86 22.64
N TYR A 191 -7.53 -7.69 21.65
CA TYR A 191 -6.86 -7.73 20.35
C TYR A 191 -6.85 -6.35 19.66
N ILE A 192 -8.02 -5.70 19.54
CA ILE A 192 -8.14 -4.38 18.89
C ILE A 192 -7.40 -3.30 19.68
N VAL A 193 -7.48 -3.33 21.02
CA VAL A 193 -6.80 -2.34 21.87
C VAL A 193 -5.28 -2.38 21.66
N VAL A 194 -4.68 -3.58 21.68
CA VAL A 194 -3.25 -3.75 21.44
C VAL A 194 -2.89 -3.39 19.99
N TYR A 195 -3.73 -3.74 19.02
CA TYR A 195 -3.54 -3.36 17.62
C TYR A 195 -3.48 -1.83 17.44
N VAL A 196 -4.42 -1.09 18.05
CA VAL A 196 -4.45 0.37 18.02
C VAL A 196 -3.23 0.96 18.74
N ALA A 197 -2.82 0.37 19.87
CA ALA A 197 -1.61 0.80 20.58
C ALA A 197 -0.36 0.63 19.69
N LEU A 198 -0.23 -0.50 18.98
CA LEU A 198 0.84 -0.73 18.01
C LEU A 198 0.81 0.29 16.87
N CYS A 199 -0.38 0.60 16.33
CA CYS A 199 -0.54 1.65 15.32
C CYS A 199 -0.03 3.02 15.81
N LEU A 200 -0.34 3.39 17.06
CA LEU A 200 0.14 4.64 17.66
C LEU A 200 1.65 4.65 17.83
N VAL A 201 2.24 3.54 18.32
CA VAL A 201 3.70 3.40 18.45
C VAL A 201 4.37 3.55 17.08
N ILE A 202 3.86 2.85 16.06
CA ILE A 202 4.35 2.94 14.69
C ILE A 202 4.26 4.39 14.18
N ALA A 203 3.13 5.07 14.38
CA ALA A 203 2.96 6.46 13.99
C ALA A 203 3.97 7.39 14.68
N THR A 204 4.28 7.17 15.96
CA THR A 204 5.30 7.95 16.67
C THR A 204 6.71 7.70 16.12
N ILE A 205 7.08 6.45 15.86
CA ILE A 205 8.39 6.07 15.28
C ILE A 205 8.56 6.73 13.91
N VAL A 206 7.52 6.67 13.07
CA VAL A 206 7.52 7.29 11.74
C VAL A 206 7.66 8.81 11.86
N CYS A 207 6.88 9.46 12.74
CA CYS A 207 6.98 10.90 12.99
C CYS A 207 8.37 11.34 13.48
N VAL A 208 8.96 10.60 14.42
CA VAL A 208 10.32 10.86 14.94
C VAL A 208 11.36 10.68 13.84
N SER A 209 11.25 9.61 13.05
CA SER A 209 12.14 9.32 11.93
C SER A 209 12.09 10.46 10.90
N LEU A 210 10.89 10.90 10.51
CA LEU A 210 10.71 12.04 9.60
C LEU A 210 11.30 13.35 10.16
N ARG A 211 11.17 13.59 11.48
CA ARG A 211 11.66 14.82 12.13
C ARG A 211 13.18 14.84 12.29
N SER A 212 13.78 13.74 12.74
CA SER A 212 15.24 13.60 12.92
C SER A 212 16.01 13.90 11.63
N MET A 213 15.45 13.51 10.48
CA MET A 213 16.09 13.73 9.20
C MET A 213 15.88 15.13 8.61
N LYS A 214 14.85 15.86 9.04
CA LYS A 214 14.68 17.27 8.64
C LYS A 214 15.81 18.14 9.20
N MET A 215 16.45 17.73 10.31
CA MET A 215 17.59 18.42 10.92
C MET A 215 18.94 18.13 10.25
N LYS A 216 19.08 17.04 9.47
CA LYS A 216 20.33 16.71 8.75
C LYS A 216 20.50 17.44 7.40
N ASN A 217 19.47 18.17 6.95
CA ASN A 217 19.45 18.90 5.67
C ASN A 217 19.45 20.43 5.87
N VAL A 218 19.77 20.91 7.08
CA VAL A 218 20.11 22.31 7.40
C VAL A 218 21.59 22.35 7.73
#